data_AF-X6C939-F1
#
_entry.id   AF-X6C939-F1
#
_cell.length_a   1.000
_cell.length_b   1.000
_cell.length_c   1.000
_cell.angle_alpha   90.00
_cell.angle_beta   90.00
_cell.angle_gamma   90.00
#
_symmetry.space_group_name_H-M   'P 1'
#
loop_
_entity.id
_entity.type
_entity.pdbx_description
1 polymer ?
#
loop_
_entity_poly.entity_id
_entity_poly.type
_entity_poly.pdbx_seq_one_letter_code
_entity_poly.pdbx_strand_id
1 'polypeptide(L)' 'MKRTVDDLLETLGFLATAATAEKLIEHVVAAGMPPAAASLAFLRLNAALTGTNP' A
#
# COMPACT_ATOMS: atom_id res chain seq x y z
N MET A 1 -10.92 16.39 -4.43
CA MET A 1 -11.27 15.12 -3.76
C MET A 1 -10.32 13.94 -4.02
N LYS A 2 -9.40 13.97 -5.01
CA LYS A 2 -8.38 12.90 -5.19
C LYS A 2 -7.27 12.88 -4.13
N ARG A 3 -6.97 14.06 -3.57
CA ARG A 3 -5.92 14.29 -2.56
C ARG A 3 -6.09 13.50 -1.26
N THR A 4 -7.33 13.21 -0.87
CA THR A 4 -7.64 12.53 0.41
C THR A 4 -7.27 11.05 0.38
N VAL A 5 -7.36 10.41 -0.79
CA VAL A 5 -6.94 9.01 -0.93
C VAL A 5 -5.42 8.91 -0.95
N ASP A 6 -4.75 9.84 -1.65
CA ASP A 6 -3.28 9.89 -1.67
C ASP A 6 -2.69 10.15 -0.26
N ASP A 7 -3.24 11.12 0.49
CA ASP A 7 -2.84 11.40 1.89
C ASP A 7 -3.07 10.19 2.82
N LEU A 8 -4.19 9.49 2.63
CA LEU A 8 -4.53 8.31 3.43
C LEU A 8 -3.56 7.15 3.12
N LEU A 9 -3.21 6.97 1.84
CA LEU A 9 -2.22 5.98 1.42
C LEU A 9 -0.82 6.32 1.93
N GLU A 10 -0.45 7.60 1.96
CA GLU A 10 0.81 8.08 2.51
C GLU A 10 0.89 7.85 4.03
N THR A 11 -0.20 8.13 4.75
CA THR A 11 -0.32 7.87 6.20
C THR A 11 -0.31 6.37 6.52
N LEU A 12 -0.99 5.54 5.72
CA LEU A 12 -1.00 4.09 5.87
C LEU A 12 0.37 3.48 5.53
N GLY A 13 1.08 4.02 4.55
CA GLY A 13 2.45 3.61 4.20
C GLY A 13 3.43 3.73 5.37
N PHE A 14 3.18 4.65 6.30
CA PHE A 14 3.97 4.81 7.53
C PHE A 14 3.69 3.75 8.61
N LEU A 15 2.52 3.10 8.57
CA LEU A 15 2.07 2.06 9.53
C LEU A 15 2.03 0.64 8.92
N ALA A 16 2.44 0.49 7.66
CA ALA A 16 2.28 -0.74 6.90
C ALA A 16 3.35 -1.79 7.28
N THR A 17 3.02 -2.64 8.25
CA THR A 17 3.62 -3.97 8.30
C THR A 17 3.30 -4.73 7.00
N ALA A 18 4.08 -5.76 6.66
CA ALA A 18 3.86 -6.53 5.44
C ALA A 18 2.41 -7.05 5.30
N ALA A 19 1.83 -7.52 6.41
CA ALA A 19 0.44 -8.00 6.46
C ALA A 19 -0.60 -6.88 6.25
N THR A 20 -0.35 -5.66 6.73
CA THR A 20 -1.23 -4.51 6.52
C THR A 20 -1.18 -4.03 5.08
N ALA A 21 0.01 -4.05 4.47
CA ALA A 21 0.20 -3.68 3.07
C ALA A 21 -0.54 -4.63 2.12
N GLU A 22 -0.47 -5.94 2.33
CA GLU A 22 -1.19 -6.93 1.52
C GLU A 22 -2.71 -6.70 1.56
N LYS A 23 -3.28 -6.53 2.77
CA LYS A 23 -4.72 -6.24 2.93
C LYS A 23 -5.15 -4.93 2.29
N LEU A 24 -4.30 -3.91 2.31
CA LEU A 24 -4.56 -2.63 1.66
C LEU A 24 -4.54 -2.79 0.13
N ILE A 25 -3.56 -3.53 -0.41
CA ILE A 25 -3.45 -3.83 -1.84
C ILE A 25 -4.70 -4.57 -2.33
N GLU A 26 -5.17 -5.58 -1.60
CA GLU A 26 -6.40 -6.31 -1.93
C GLU A 26 -7.62 -5.37 -1.97
N HIS A 27 -7.78 -4.51 -0.97
CA HIS A 27 -8.88 -3.55 -0.92
C HIS A 27 -8.89 -2.58 -2.10
N VAL A 28 -7.75 -1.99 -2.46
CA VAL A 28 -7.71 -0.98 -3.52
C VAL A 28 -7.82 -1.62 -4.90
N VAL A 29 -7.33 -2.86 -5.09
CA VAL A 29 -7.58 -3.64 -6.31
C VAL A 29 -9.06 -3.99 -6.44
N ALA A 30 -9.71 -4.43 -5.36
CA ALA A 30 -11.15 -4.66 -5.34
C ALA A 30 -11.96 -3.37 -5.60
N ALA A 31 -11.44 -2.22 -5.19
CA ALA A 31 -12.00 -0.90 -5.49
C ALA A 31 -11.74 -0.41 -6.93
N GLY A 32 -11.05 -1.20 -7.76
CA GLY A 32 -10.85 -0.93 -9.19
C GLY A 32 -9.46 -0.39 -9.57
N MET A 33 -8.51 -0.33 -8.64
CA MET A 33 -7.13 0.00 -8.99
C MET A 33 -6.49 -1.15 -9.79
N PRO A 34 -5.77 -0.87 -10.90
CA PRO A 34 -5.07 -1.91 -11.64
C PRO A 34 -4.04 -2.63 -10.74
N PRO A 35 -3.99 -3.98 -10.72
CA PRO A 35 -3.03 -4.74 -9.91
C PRO A 35 -1.56 -4.38 -10.20
N ALA A 36 -1.29 -3.93 -11.43
CA ALA A 36 0.01 -3.50 -11.93
C ALA A 36 0.28 -1.99 -11.76
N ALA A 37 -0.55 -1.26 -11.01
CA ALA A 37 -0.29 0.15 -10.72
C ALA A 37 1.05 0.31 -10.00
N ALA A 38 1.87 1.27 -10.44
CA ALA A 38 3.20 1.52 -9.89
C ALA A 38 3.17 1.82 -8.38
N SER A 39 2.13 2.51 -7.90
CA SER A 39 1.89 2.76 -6.47
C SER A 39 1.80 1.46 -5.63
N LEU A 40 1.18 0.40 -6.17
CA LEU A 40 1.11 -0.90 -5.51
C LEU A 40 2.45 -1.63 -5.53
N ALA A 41 3.27 -1.41 -6.55
CA ALA A 41 4.63 -1.97 -6.58
C ALA A 41 5.51 -1.33 -5.50
N PHE A 42 5.43 -0.01 -5.31
CA PHE A 42 6.11 0.69 -4.22
C PHE A 42 5.62 0.25 -2.84
N LEU A 43 4.31 0.06 -2.68
CA LEU A 43 3.74 -0.44 -1.42
C LEU A 43 4.24 -1.85 -1.08
N ARG A 44 4.32 -2.76 -2.05
CA ARG A 44 4.90 -4.11 -1.87
C ARG A 44 6.39 -4.07 -1.52
N LEU A 45 7.14 -3.18 -2.16
CA LEU A 45 8.55 -3.00 -1.84
C LEU A 45 8.74 -2.48 -0.42
N ASN A 46 7.97 -1.45 -0.03
CA ASN A 46 8.01 -0.90 1.31
C ASN A 46 7.67 -1.98 2.36
N ALA A 47 6.61 -2.75 2.12
CA ALA A 47 6.22 -3.89 2.94
C ALA A 47 7.34 -4.92 3.12
N ALA A 48 8.04 -5.26 2.04
CA ALA A 48 9.14 -6.22 2.06
C ALA A 48 10.33 -5.72 2.91
N LEU A 49 10.67 -4.43 2.80
CA LEU A 49 11.75 -3.82 3.57
C LEU A 49 11.42 -3.75 5.08
N THR A 50 10.17 -3.43 5.43
CA THR A 50 9.73 -3.36 6.83
C THR A 50 9.65 -4.75 7.48
N GLY A 51 9.32 -5.79 6.71
CA GLY A 51 9.32 -7.19 7.18
C GLY A 51 10.71 -7.81 7.35
N THR A 52 11.76 -7.17 6.83
CA THR A 52 13.16 -7.60 6.98
C THR A 52 13.91 -6.93 8.13
N ASN A 53 13.26 -6.03 8.88
CA ASN A 53 13.86 -5.45 10.08
C ASN A 53 13.62 -6.43 11.26
N PRO A 54 14.67 -7.10 11.79
CA PRO A 54 14.53 -8.05 12.90
C PRO A 54 14.01 -7.40 14.19
#